data_AF-A0A6V7LYI1-F1
#
_entry.id   AF-A0A6V7LYI1-F1
#
_cell.length_a   1.000
_cell.length_b   1.000
_cell.length_c   1.000
_cell.angle_alpha   90.00
_cell.angle_beta   90.00
_cell.angle_gamma   90.00
#
_symmetry.space_group_name_H-M   'P 1'
#
loop_
_entity.id
_entity.type
_entity.pdbx_description
1 polymer ?
#
loop_
_entity_poly.entity_id
_entity_poly.type
_entity_poly.pdbx_seq_one_letter_code
_entity_poly.pdbx_strand_id
1 'polypeptide(L)' 'YDGSLERLGRESDLLKKSYGHFFDITIVNDDIEDTIAQLEASIERIQNVPQWTPVRWVY' A
#
# COMPACT_ATOMS: atom_id res chain seq x y z
N TYR A 1 -7.70 23.13 -13.65
CA TYR A 1 -7.08 21.83 -13.33
C TYR A 1 -6.23 22.07 -12.10
N ASP A 2 -6.68 21.61 -10.92
CA ASP A 2 -6.25 22.12 -9.60
C ASP A 2 -4.88 21.55 -9.11
N GLY A 3 -4.10 20.89 -9.96
CA GLY A 3 -2.79 20.31 -9.60
C GLY A 3 -2.83 19.29 -8.45
N SER A 4 -4.02 18.95 -7.94
CA SER A 4 -4.23 18.09 -6.78
C SER A 4 -3.72 16.67 -7.02
N LEU A 5 -3.88 16.15 -8.24
CA LEU A 5 -3.36 14.84 -8.62
C LEU A 5 -1.82 14.80 -8.62
N GLU A 6 -1.15 15.83 -9.16
CA GLU A 6 0.32 15.92 -9.15
C GLU A 6 0.85 16.05 -7.72
N ARG A 7 0.16 16.82 -6.88
CA ARG A 7 0.48 16.94 -5.45
C ARG A 7 0.33 15.60 -4.73
N LEU A 8 -0.78 14.88 -4.95
CA LEU A 8 -1.02 13.56 -4.39
C LEU A 8 0.04 12.54 -4.83
N GLY A 9 0.44 12.57 -6.10
CA GLY A 9 1.52 11.72 -6.62
C GLY A 9 2.84 12.00 -5.91
N ARG A 10 3.21 13.29 -5.77
CA ARG A 10 4.43 13.70 -5.07
C ARG A 10 4.42 13.33 -3.59
N GLU A 11 3.30 13.51 -2.91
CA GLU A 11 3.13 13.13 -1.51
C GLU A 11 3.25 11.60 -1.33
N SER A 12 2.65 10.83 -2.24
CA SER A 12 2.77 9.36 -2.29
C SER A 12 4.22 8.90 -2.48
N ASP A 13 4.96 9.53 -3.39
CA ASP A 13 6.37 9.21 -3.64
C ASP A 13 7.27 9.52 -2.44
N LEU A 14 7.03 10.66 -1.78
CA LEU A 14 7.76 11.05 -0.57
C LEU A 14 7.51 10.07 0.58
N LEU A 15 6.26 9.63 0.76
CA LEU A 15 5.89 8.63 1.75
C LEU A 15 6.59 7.30 1.47
N LYS A 16 6.52 6.80 0.22
CA LYS A 16 7.17 5.54 -0.19
C LYS A 16 8.69 5.60 -0.03
N LYS A 17 9.32 6.72 -0.39
CA LYS A 17 10.77 6.89 -0.22
C LYS A 17 11.19 6.84 1.26
N SER A 18 10.40 7.46 2.13
CA SER A 18 10.73 7.59 3.55
C SER A 18 10.39 6.35 4.36
N TYR A 19 9.28 5.69 4.04
CA TYR A 19 8.68 4.64 4.88
C TYR A 19 8.41 3.34 4.13
N GLY A 20 8.76 3.23 2.85
CA GLY A 20 8.40 2.07 2.03
C GLY A 20 8.97 0.74 2.53
N HIS A 21 10.02 0.76 3.36
CA HIS A 21 10.57 -0.41 4.03
C HIS A 21 9.66 -0.99 5.13
N PHE A 22 8.58 -0.29 5.48
CA PHE A 22 7.52 -0.77 6.36
C PHE A 22 6.31 -1.34 5.61
N PHE A 23 6.25 -1.18 4.28
CA PHE A 23 5.09 -1.61 3.50
C PHE A 23 5.31 -3.03 2.97
N ASP A 24 4.37 -3.91 3.24
CA ASP A 24 4.37 -5.26 2.65
C ASP A 24 3.90 -5.24 1.19
N ILE A 25 2.98 -4.33 0.85
CA ILE A 25 2.32 -4.25 -0.46
C ILE A 25 2.18 -2.76 -0.87
N THR A 26 2.28 -2.47 -2.16
CA THR A 26 1.94 -1.16 -2.75
C THR A 26 1.04 -1.40 -3.95
N ILE A 27 -0.14 -0.75 -3.97
CA ILE A 27 -1.13 -0.84 -5.05
C ILE A 27 -1.07 0.47 -5.84
N VAL A 28 -0.99 0.38 -7.16
CA VAL A 28 -1.02 1.55 -8.06
C VAL A 28 -2.47 1.92 -8.32
N ASN A 29 -2.84 3.16 -8.00
CA ASN A 29 -4.19 3.68 -8.22
C ASN A 29 -4.30 4.20 -9.67
N ASP A 30 -4.67 3.32 -10.60
CA ASP A 30 -4.84 3.63 -12.03
C ASP A 30 -6.30 3.41 -12.45
N ASP A 31 -6.74 2.15 -12.54
CA ASP A 31 -8.14 1.77 -12.75
C ASP A 31 -8.83 1.43 -11.42
N ILE A 32 -10.03 1.97 -11.18
CA ILE A 32 -10.72 1.83 -9.89
C ILE A 32 -11.16 0.39 -9.64
N GLU A 33 -11.66 -0.32 -10.66
CA GLU A 33 -12.16 -1.69 -10.49
C GLU A 33 -11.00 -2.64 -10.16
N ASP A 34 -9.90 -2.52 -10.90
CA ASP A 34 -8.69 -3.32 -10.66
C ASP A 34 -8.03 -2.97 -9.31
N THR A 35 -7.96 -1.67 -8.97
CA THR A 35 -7.42 -1.22 -7.68
C THR A 35 -8.20 -1.79 -6.50
N ILE A 36 -9.54 -1.81 -6.59
CA ILE A 36 -10.40 -2.39 -5.53
C ILE A 36 -10.19 -3.90 -5.46
N ALA A 37 -10.17 -4.60 -6.60
CA ALA A 37 -9.96 -6.04 -6.63
C ALA A 37 -8.60 -6.44 -6.01
N GLN A 38 -7.53 -5.71 -6.32
CA GLN A 38 -6.20 -5.93 -5.72
C GLN A 38 -6.21 -5.69 -4.21
N LEU A 39 -6.93 -4.68 -3.74
CA LEU A 39 -7.05 -4.36 -2.31
C LEU A 39 -7.81 -5.47 -1.57
N GLU A 40 -8.96 -5.90 -2.09
CA GLU A 40 -9.77 -6.96 -1.50
C GLU A 40 -8.98 -8.28 -1.40
N ALA A 41 -8.31 -8.67 -2.49
CA ALA A 41 -7.47 -9.87 -2.51
C ALA A 41 -6.30 -9.80 -1.52
N SER A 42 -5.69 -8.61 -1.36
CA SER A 42 -4.61 -8.39 -0.40
C SER A 42 -5.11 -8.53 1.05
N ILE A 43 -6.29 -7.98 1.37
CA ILE A 43 -6.91 -8.11 2.68
C ILE A 43 -7.27 -9.57 2.97
N GLU A 44 -7.91 -10.25 2.03
CA GLU A 44 -8.27 -11.67 2.17
C GLU A 44 -7.02 -12.52 2.43
N ARG A 45 -5.93 -12.27 1.72
CA ARG A 45 -4.65 -12.96 1.94
C ARG A 45 -4.10 -12.71 3.35
N ILE A 46 -4.09 -11.47 3.82
CA ILE A 46 -3.58 -11.14 5.16
C ILE A 46 -4.40 -11.82 6.26
N GLN A 47 -5.70 -11.97 6.06
CA GLN A 47 -6.60 -12.61 7.02
C GLN A 47 -6.45 -14.14 7.07
N ASN A 48 -6.17 -14.77 5.92
CA ASN A 48 -6.20 -16.23 5.79
C ASN A 48 -4.81 -16.88 5.75
N VAL A 49 -3.75 -16.11 5.55
CA VAL A 49 -2.38 -16.63 5.42
C VAL A 49 -1.50 -16.03 6.52
N PRO A 50 -0.68 -16.85 7.22
CA PRO A 50 0.33 -16.32 8.15
C PRO A 50 1.26 -15.32 7.46
N GLN A 51 1.50 -14.17 8.12
CA GLN A 51 2.36 -13.11 7.61
C GLN A 51 3.73 -13.12 8.30
N TRP A 52 4.76 -12.69 7.58
CA TRP A 52 6.08 -12.47 8.16
C TRP A 52 6.07 -11.20 8.98
N THR A 53 6.25 -11.33 10.30
CA THR A 53 6.38 -10.17 11.19
C THR A 53 7.80 -10.08 11.73
N PRO A 54 8.32 -8.85 11.94
CA PRO A 54 9.54 -8.67 12.70
C PRO A 54 9.44 -9.33 14.09
N VAL A 55 10.44 -10.11 14.47
CA VAL A 55 10.51 -10.77 15.79
C VAL A 55 10.26 -9.79 16.94
N ARG A 56 10.75 -8.55 16.79
CA ARG A 56 10.57 -7.43 17.72
C ARG A 56 9.10 -6.99 17.96
N TRP A 57 8.13 -7.49 17.22
CA TRP A 57 6.71 -7.17 17.44
C TRP A 57 6.02 -8.11 18.43
N VAL A 58 6.62 -9.28 18.68
CA VAL A 58 6.05 -10.34 19.52
C VAL A 58 6.58 -10.29 20.97
N TYR A 59 7.66 -9.53 21.20
CA TYR A 59 8.31 -9.32 22.50
C TYR A 59 8.23 -7.85 22.91
#